data_AF-A0A7G2E161-F1
#
_entry.id   AF-A0A7G2E161-F1
#
_cell.length_a   1.000
_cell.length_b   1.000
_cell.length_c   1.000
_cell.angle_alpha   90.00
_cell.angle_beta   90.00
_cell.angle_gamma   90.00
#
_symmetry.space_group_name_H-M   'P 1'
#
loop_
_entity.id
_entity.type
_entity.pdbx_description
1 polymer ?
#
loop_
_entity_poly.entity_id
_entity_poly.type
_entity_poly.pdbx_seq_one_letter_code
_entity_poly.pdbx_strand_id
1 'polypeptide(L)'
;MKTILSSETMDIPDSVTIKVHAKVIEVEGPRGKLVRDFKHLNLDFQLIKDPETGKKKLKIDSWFGTRKTSASIRTALSHVDNLISGVTRGFRYKMRFVYAHFPINASIGGDGKSIEIRNFLGEKKVRKVEMLDGVTIVRSEKVKDEIVLDGNDIELVSRSCALINQKCHVKKKDIRKFLDGIADRITKEITVLAPSSRWLHHLRGILEDPSWLLLAHSNRQITRDQGQPLFTENAFRQPLYVAC
;
A
#
# COMPACT_ATOMS: atom_id res chain seq x y z
N MET A 1 19.35 -29.30 -8.12
CA MET A 1 20.67 -28.82 -7.68
C MET A 1 20.49 -28.14 -6.32
N LYS A 2 21.28 -28.53 -5.32
CA LYS A 2 21.31 -27.86 -4.01
C LYS A 2 22.41 -26.81 -4.08
N THR A 3 22.10 -25.57 -3.72
CA THR A 3 23.08 -24.48 -3.69
C THR A 3 23.63 -24.41 -2.27
N ILE A 4 24.96 -24.28 -2.13
CA ILE A 4 25.62 -24.27 -0.81
C ILE A 4 25.16 -23.06 0.01
N LEU A 5 25.14 -21.88 -0.61
CA LEU A 5 24.65 -20.66 -0.01
C LEU A 5 23.85 -19.87 -1.05
N SER A 6 22.69 -19.36 -0.64
CA SER A 6 21.95 -18.35 -1.39
C SER A 6 21.64 -17.22 -0.43
N SER A 7 22.06 -16.01 -0.78
CA SER A 7 21.97 -14.83 0.07
C SER A 7 21.35 -13.68 -0.72
N GLU A 8 20.41 -12.97 -0.10
CA GLU A 8 19.92 -11.68 -0.61
C GLU A 8 19.93 -10.64 0.52
N THR A 9 20.08 -9.38 0.14
CA THR A 9 20.15 -8.25 1.08
C THR A 9 19.13 -7.19 0.71
N MET A 10 18.62 -6.49 1.72
CA MET A 10 17.71 -5.35 1.56
C MET A 10 18.15 -4.18 2.43
N ASP A 11 18.09 -2.99 1.85
CA ASP A 11 18.38 -1.72 2.53
C ASP A 11 17.23 -1.34 3.46
N ILE A 12 17.56 -0.95 4.69
CA ILE A 12 16.58 -0.48 5.66
C ILE A 12 16.61 1.06 5.68
N PRO A 13 15.48 1.75 5.49
CA PRO A 13 15.44 3.20 5.60
C PRO A 13 15.67 3.66 7.05
N ASP A 14 16.36 4.78 7.23
CA ASP A 14 16.75 5.30 8.55
C ASP A 14 15.56 5.65 9.45
N SER A 15 14.38 5.88 8.85
CA SER A 15 13.14 6.20 9.57
C SER A 15 12.50 5.01 10.29
N VAL A 16 13.05 3.80 10.14
CA VAL A 16 12.46 2.56 10.63
C VAL A 16 13.45 1.78 11.48
N THR A 17 12.99 1.31 12.64
CA THR A 17 13.78 0.44 13.52
C THR A 17 13.33 -1.00 13.34
N ILE A 18 14.27 -1.89 13.02
CA ILE A 18 14.02 -3.32 12.86
C ILE A 18 14.78 -4.09 13.95
N LYS A 19 14.08 -5.00 14.63
CA LYS A 19 14.65 -5.96 15.58
C LYS A 19 14.40 -7.36 15.04
N VAL A 20 15.40 -8.22 15.11
CA VAL A 20 15.31 -9.62 14.67
C VAL A 20 15.70 -10.51 15.84
N HIS A 21 14.76 -11.34 16.30
CA HIS A 21 14.98 -12.28 17.40
C HIS A 21 14.38 -13.64 17.03
N ALA A 22 15.21 -14.69 16.97
CA ALA A 22 14.76 -16.06 16.71
C ALA A 22 13.82 -16.19 15.47
N LYS A 23 14.17 -15.54 14.36
CA LYS A 23 13.38 -15.47 13.11
C LYS A 23 12.02 -14.75 13.23
N VAL A 24 11.78 -14.07 14.34
CA VAL A 24 10.69 -13.11 14.48
C VAL A 24 11.24 -11.73 14.18
N ILE A 25 10.59 -11.02 13.26
CA ILE A 25 10.98 -9.68 12.84
C ILE A 25 9.96 -8.70 13.41
N GLU A 26 10.45 -7.73 14.17
CA GLU A 26 9.67 -6.61 14.68
C GLU A 26 10.11 -5.35 13.94
N VAL A 27 9.13 -4.63 13.38
CA VAL A 27 9.33 -3.38 12.65
C VAL A 27 8.58 -2.28 13.37
N GLU A 28 9.30 -1.26 13.81
CA GLU A 28 8.78 -0.09 14.51
C GLU A 28 8.97 1.15 13.62
N GLY A 29 7.90 1.91 13.43
CA GLY A 29 7.89 3.14 12.64
C GLY A 29 6.84 4.14 13.13
N PRO A 30 6.63 5.25 12.40
CA PRO A 30 5.78 6.34 12.86
C PRO A 30 4.30 5.97 13.00
N ARG A 31 3.78 5.02 12.21
CA ARG A 31 2.37 4.58 12.29
C ARG A 31 2.13 3.45 13.31
N GLY A 32 3.18 2.93 13.96
CA GLY A 32 3.08 1.89 14.98
C GLY A 32 4.12 0.78 14.82
N LYS A 33 3.79 -0.38 15.40
CA LYS A 33 4.64 -1.56 15.45
C LYS A 33 3.96 -2.74 14.76
N LEU A 34 4.69 -3.47 13.93
CA LEU A 34 4.26 -4.72 13.32
C LEU A 34 5.25 -5.84 13.66
N VAL A 35 4.73 -7.03 13.90
CA VAL A 35 5.53 -8.20 14.27
C VAL A 35 5.14 -9.35 13.34
N ARG A 36 6.15 -10.05 12.80
CA ARG A 36 5.94 -11.19 11.92
C ARG A 36 6.89 -12.34 12.25
N ASP A 37 6.32 -13.55 12.29
CA ASP A 37 7.05 -14.79 12.57
C ASP A 37 7.41 -15.52 11.25
N PHE A 38 8.70 -15.81 11.06
CA PHE A 38 9.24 -16.59 9.94
C PHE A 38 9.84 -17.94 10.35
N LYS A 39 9.53 -18.47 11.53
CA LYS A 39 10.05 -19.77 12.04
C LYS A 39 9.75 -20.97 11.13
N HIS A 40 8.66 -20.91 10.38
CA HIS A 40 8.29 -21.94 9.41
C HIS A 40 9.27 -22.03 8.23
N LEU A 41 10.07 -20.99 7.99
CA LEU A 41 11.09 -20.96 6.95
C LEU A 41 12.46 -21.34 7.51
N ASN A 42 13.15 -22.24 6.81
CA ASN A 42 14.55 -22.55 7.10
C ASN A 42 15.49 -21.52 6.48
N LEU A 43 15.41 -20.29 6.97
CA LEU A 43 16.23 -19.14 6.60
C LEU A 43 16.94 -18.59 7.83
N ASP A 44 18.13 -18.01 7.63
CA ASP A 44 18.85 -17.26 8.65
C ASP A 44 18.71 -15.76 8.37
N PHE A 45 18.45 -14.97 9.40
CA PHE A 45 18.18 -13.53 9.31
C PHE A 45 19.23 -12.77 10.11
N GLN A 46 19.96 -11.89 9.44
CA GLN A 46 21.04 -11.13 10.05
C GLN A 46 20.91 -9.64 9.74
N LEU A 47 21.06 -8.81 10.77
CA LEU A 47 21.18 -7.37 10.63
C LEU A 47 22.66 -7.03 10.47
N ILE A 48 23.05 -6.64 9.27
CA ILE A 48 24.42 -6.25 8.95
C ILE A 48 24.49 -4.74 8.83
N LYS A 49 25.63 -4.16 9.23
CA LYS A 49 25.95 -2.77 8.94
C LYS A 49 26.95 -2.76 7.80
N ASP A 50 26.65 -2.02 6.75
CA ASP A 50 27.64 -1.83 5.70
C ASP A 50 28.82 -1.00 6.26
N PRO A 51 30.06 -1.47 6.07
CA PRO A 51 31.23 -0.75 6.54
C PRO A 51 31.47 0.57 5.79
N GLU A 52 31.01 0.69 4.54
CA GLU A 52 31.25 1.86 3.69
C GLU A 52 30.19 2.96 3.84
N THR A 53 28.92 2.58 4.04
CA THR A 53 27.80 3.54 4.11
C THR A 53 27.24 3.71 5.52
N GLY A 54 27.61 2.84 6.47
CA GLY A 54 27.08 2.82 7.83
C GLY A 54 25.60 2.44 7.93
N LYS A 55 24.95 2.15 6.80
CA LYS A 55 23.52 1.85 6.74
C LYS A 55 23.24 0.42 7.20
N LYS A 56 22.08 0.24 7.85
CA LYS A 56 21.61 -1.08 8.28
C LYS A 56 21.02 -1.82 7.08
N LYS A 57 21.51 -3.01 6.82
CA LYS A 57 20.96 -3.94 5.83
C LYS A 57 20.42 -5.19 6.52
N LEU A 58 19.30 -5.68 6.03
CA LEU A 58 18.81 -7.00 6.37
C LEU A 58 19.38 -8.01 5.36
N LYS A 59 20.20 -8.95 5.83
CA LYS A 59 20.67 -10.08 5.04
C LYS A 59 19.87 -11.32 5.40
N ILE A 60 19.44 -12.05 4.39
CA ILE A 60 18.76 -13.34 4.54
C ILE A 60 19.59 -14.40 3.81
N ASP A 61 19.96 -15.43 4.54
CA ASP A 61 20.78 -16.54 4.04
C ASP A 61 20.00 -17.86 4.06
N SER A 62 20.18 -18.66 3.02
CA SER A 62 19.73 -20.05 2.95
C SER A 62 20.92 -20.96 2.69
N TRP A 63 21.25 -21.81 3.67
CA TRP A 63 22.31 -22.81 3.58
C TRP A 63 21.78 -24.12 3.02
N PHE A 64 22.52 -24.72 2.10
CA PHE A 64 22.19 -25.99 1.45
C PHE A 64 20.76 -26.02 0.88
N GLY A 65 20.31 -24.86 0.37
CA GLY A 65 18.96 -24.65 -0.09
C GLY A 65 18.61 -25.44 -1.34
N THR A 66 17.38 -25.94 -1.40
CA THR A 66 16.75 -26.38 -2.65
C THR A 66 16.17 -25.17 -3.38
N ARG A 67 15.80 -25.31 -4.66
CA ARG A 67 15.16 -24.23 -5.42
C ARG A 67 13.94 -23.62 -4.70
N LYS A 68 13.20 -24.43 -3.91
CA LYS A 68 12.03 -23.96 -3.14
C LYS A 68 12.44 -23.08 -1.96
N THR A 69 13.49 -23.46 -1.23
CA THR A 69 13.96 -22.69 -0.06
C THR A 69 14.67 -21.41 -0.51
N SER A 70 15.44 -21.45 -1.60
CA SER A 70 16.07 -20.25 -2.14
C SER A 70 15.03 -19.23 -2.64
N ALA A 71 13.94 -19.68 -3.26
CA ALA A 71 12.83 -18.80 -3.66
C ALA A 71 12.12 -18.14 -2.46
N SER A 72 12.14 -18.80 -1.29
CA SER A 72 11.52 -18.27 -0.07
C SER A 72 12.26 -17.05 0.50
N ILE A 73 13.54 -16.85 0.14
CA ILE A 73 14.32 -15.67 0.52
C ILE A 73 13.63 -14.41 0.01
N ARG A 74 13.30 -14.37 -1.28
CA ARG A 74 12.63 -13.23 -1.92
C ARG A 74 11.26 -12.99 -1.32
N THR A 75 10.52 -14.05 -1.00
CA THR A 75 9.21 -13.94 -0.32
C THR A 75 9.36 -13.28 1.05
N ALA A 76 10.34 -13.72 1.85
CA ALA A 76 10.62 -13.12 3.15
C ALA A 76 11.00 -11.63 3.01
N LEU A 77 11.86 -11.27 2.06
CA LEU A 77 12.20 -9.88 1.78
C LEU A 77 10.97 -9.04 1.41
N SER A 78 10.12 -9.54 0.51
CA SER A 78 8.87 -8.86 0.16
C SER A 78 7.93 -8.66 1.36
N HIS A 79 7.85 -9.63 2.27
CA HIS A 79 7.07 -9.45 3.49
C HIS A 79 7.66 -8.35 4.37
N VAL A 80 8.98 -8.30 4.56
CA VAL A 80 9.61 -7.24 5.37
C VAL A 80 9.46 -5.86 4.72
N ASP A 81 9.62 -5.76 3.39
CA ASP A 81 9.38 -4.51 2.66
C ASP A 81 7.94 -4.00 2.83
N ASN A 82 6.96 -4.91 2.81
CA ASN A 82 5.57 -4.56 3.12
C ASN A 82 5.39 -4.08 4.57
N LEU A 83 6.07 -4.69 5.55
CA LEU A 83 6.02 -4.24 6.94
C LEU A 83 6.60 -2.82 7.08
N ILE A 84 7.74 -2.55 6.44
CA ILE A 84 8.39 -1.23 6.41
C ILE A 84 7.46 -0.19 5.78
N SER A 85 6.88 -0.51 4.61
CA SER A 85 5.91 0.35 3.93
C SER A 85 4.65 0.58 4.77
N GLY A 86 4.21 -0.45 5.50
CA GLY A 86 3.06 -0.41 6.40
C GLY A 86 3.23 0.55 7.57
N VAL A 87 4.38 0.51 8.26
CA VAL A 87 4.65 1.39 9.41
C VAL A 87 5.01 2.83 9.02
N THR A 88 5.46 3.06 7.78
CA THR A 88 5.81 4.40 7.30
C THR A 88 4.64 5.10 6.63
N ARG A 89 3.99 4.41 5.69
CA ARG A 89 2.95 4.98 4.82
C ARG A 89 1.59 4.36 5.06
N GLY A 90 1.51 3.07 5.35
CA GLY A 90 0.25 2.33 5.51
C GLY A 90 -0.41 1.98 4.19
N PHE A 91 -1.42 1.11 4.25
CA PHE A 91 -2.08 0.55 3.08
C PHE A 91 -3.53 0.98 3.01
N ARG A 92 -3.95 1.41 1.82
CA ARG A 92 -5.32 1.79 1.54
C ARG A 92 -5.86 1.03 0.34
N TYR A 93 -7.01 0.40 0.52
CA TYR A 93 -7.76 -0.27 -0.54
C TYR A 93 -9.06 0.48 -0.80
N LYS A 94 -9.36 0.74 -2.07
CA LYS A 94 -10.62 1.35 -2.50
C LYS A 94 -11.47 0.28 -3.18
N MET A 95 -12.66 0.03 -2.64
CA MET A 95 -13.64 -0.86 -3.26
C MET A 95 -14.81 -0.04 -3.79
N ARG A 96 -15.31 -0.39 -4.98
CA ARG A 96 -16.47 0.28 -5.58
C ARG A 96 -17.64 -0.69 -5.69
N PHE A 97 -18.84 -0.17 -5.47
CA PHE A 97 -20.06 -0.94 -5.68
C PHE A 97 -20.42 -0.91 -7.17
N VAL A 98 -20.65 -2.10 -7.72
CA VAL A 98 -21.08 -2.31 -9.10
C VAL A 98 -22.45 -2.96 -9.04
N TYR A 99 -23.43 -2.34 -9.68
CA TYR A 99 -24.78 -2.86 -9.75
C TYR A 99 -25.46 -2.40 -11.05
N ALA A 100 -26.35 -3.22 -11.60
CA ALA A 100 -27.15 -2.87 -12.77
C ALA A 100 -28.51 -2.27 -12.38
N HIS A 101 -29.32 -3.01 -11.62
CA HIS A 101 -30.70 -2.65 -11.32
C HIS A 101 -31.00 -2.45 -9.83
N PHE A 102 -30.42 -3.28 -8.96
CA PHE A 102 -30.66 -3.20 -7.52
C PHE A 102 -29.55 -2.37 -6.86
N PRO A 103 -29.86 -1.17 -6.32
CA PRO A 103 -28.85 -0.35 -5.66
C PRO A 103 -28.41 -1.02 -4.35
N ILE A 104 -27.10 -1.18 -4.17
CA ILE A 104 -26.51 -1.85 -3.01
C ILE A 104 -26.32 -0.82 -1.88
N ASN A 105 -26.87 -1.11 -0.70
CA ASN A 105 -26.71 -0.25 0.47
C ASN A 105 -25.67 -0.86 1.42
N ALA A 106 -24.53 -0.17 1.57
CA ALA A 106 -23.55 -0.49 2.60
C ALA A 106 -23.75 0.42 3.83
N SER A 107 -23.83 -0.16 5.02
CA SER A 107 -23.82 0.55 6.29
C SER A 107 -22.57 0.13 7.06
N ILE A 108 -21.81 1.10 7.55
CA ILE A 108 -20.64 0.86 8.39
C ILE A 108 -21.13 0.89 9.83
N GLY A 109 -20.82 -0.15 10.61
CA GLY A 109 -21.12 -0.18 12.04
C GLY A 109 -20.37 0.94 12.77
N GLY A 110 -20.92 1.45 13.87
CA GLY A 110 -20.40 2.65 14.57
C GLY A 110 -18.92 2.62 14.91
N ASP A 111 -18.35 1.43 15.13
CA ASP A 111 -16.93 1.26 15.45
C ASP A 111 -15.99 1.21 14.23
N GLY A 112 -16.51 1.30 13.00
CA GLY A 112 -15.72 1.20 11.76
C GLY A 112 -15.13 -0.19 11.47
N LYS A 113 -15.45 -1.19 12.30
CA LYS A 113 -14.93 -2.57 12.26
C LYS A 113 -15.85 -3.58 11.60
N SER A 114 -17.07 -3.19 11.22
CA SER A 114 -17.99 -4.10 10.53
C SER A 114 -18.76 -3.36 9.44
N ILE A 115 -19.07 -4.08 8.37
CA ILE A 115 -19.88 -3.58 7.27
C ILE A 115 -21.10 -4.48 7.07
N GLU A 116 -22.27 -3.86 6.96
CA GLU A 116 -23.52 -4.51 6.62
C GLU A 116 -23.90 -4.15 5.18
N ILE A 117 -24.08 -5.17 4.35
CA ILE A 117 -24.46 -5.03 2.95
C ILE A 117 -25.91 -5.48 2.82
N ARG A 118 -26.76 -4.58 2.34
CA ARG A 118 -28.20 -4.76 2.17
C ARG A 118 -28.57 -4.62 0.70
N ASN A 119 -29.68 -5.24 0.32
CA ASN A 119 -30.24 -5.20 -1.03
C ASN A 119 -29.31 -5.75 -2.13
N PHE A 120 -28.37 -6.64 -1.77
CA PHE A 120 -27.51 -7.29 -2.76
C PHE A 120 -28.36 -8.21 -3.65
N LEU A 121 -28.41 -7.92 -4.95
CA LEU A 121 -29.23 -8.65 -5.94
C LEU A 121 -30.73 -8.73 -5.59
N GLY A 122 -31.24 -7.78 -4.80
CA GLY A 122 -32.62 -7.77 -4.32
C GLY A 122 -32.90 -8.74 -3.15
N GLU A 123 -31.88 -9.32 -2.52
CA GLU A 123 -32.04 -10.18 -1.35
C GLU A 123 -32.48 -9.38 -0.11
N LYS A 124 -33.46 -9.92 0.63
CA LYS A 124 -33.84 -9.40 1.97
C LYS A 124 -32.81 -9.70 3.06
N LYS A 125 -31.90 -10.65 2.81
CA LYS A 125 -30.87 -11.07 3.77
C LYS A 125 -29.76 -10.02 3.87
N VAL A 126 -29.49 -9.55 5.09
CA VAL A 126 -28.34 -8.67 5.37
C VAL A 126 -27.07 -9.50 5.45
N ARG A 127 -26.03 -9.11 4.71
CA ARG A 127 -24.71 -9.74 4.76
C ARG A 127 -23.79 -8.87 5.63
N LYS A 128 -23.48 -9.34 6.84
CA LYS A 128 -22.50 -8.70 7.74
C LYS A 128 -21.11 -9.28 7.50
N VAL A 129 -20.11 -8.41 7.45
CA VAL A 129 -18.69 -8.77 7.41
C VAL A 129 -17.96 -8.02 8.50
N GLU A 130 -17.23 -8.74 9.33
CA GLU A 130 -16.38 -8.19 10.39
C GLU A 130 -14.96 -8.05 9.86
N MET A 131 -14.35 -6.90 10.15
CA MET A 131 -12.98 -6.59 9.75
C MET A 131 -12.00 -7.21 10.72
N LEU A 132 -10.78 -7.39 10.24
CA LEU A 132 -9.68 -7.88 11.04
C LEU A 132 -9.09 -6.74 11.88
N ASP A 133 -8.34 -7.12 12.90
CA ASP A 133 -7.74 -6.16 13.83
C ASP A 133 -6.83 -5.16 13.12
N GLY A 134 -6.94 -3.90 13.52
CA GLY A 134 -6.14 -2.80 12.95
C GLY A 134 -6.58 -2.33 11.56
N VAL A 135 -7.72 -2.80 11.05
CA VAL A 135 -8.33 -2.32 9.80
C VAL A 135 -9.57 -1.49 10.10
N THR A 136 -9.65 -0.31 9.50
CA THR A 136 -10.79 0.60 9.61
C THR A 136 -11.45 0.81 8.26
N ILE A 137 -12.78 0.82 8.22
CA ILE A 137 -13.55 1.14 7.02
C ILE A 137 -14.07 2.56 7.10
N VAL A 138 -13.86 3.31 6.03
CA VAL A 138 -14.39 4.67 5.84
C VAL A 138 -15.14 4.74 4.53
N ARG A 139 -16.27 5.45 4.49
CA ARG A 139 -16.96 5.76 3.23
C ARG A 139 -16.28 6.96 2.56
N SER A 140 -16.00 6.85 1.27
CA SER A 140 -15.41 7.96 0.51
C SER A 140 -16.42 9.09 0.37
N GLU A 141 -16.05 10.32 0.73
CA GLU A 141 -16.90 11.51 0.55
C GLU A 141 -16.88 11.99 -0.91
N LYS A 142 -15.75 11.79 -1.59
CA LYS A 142 -15.49 12.34 -2.93
C LYS A 142 -16.17 11.53 -4.03
N VAL A 143 -16.29 10.22 -3.83
CA VAL A 143 -16.79 9.30 -4.84
C VAL A 143 -17.96 8.54 -4.25
N LYS A 144 -19.12 8.68 -4.89
CA LYS A 144 -20.30 7.91 -4.53
C LYS A 144 -20.03 6.42 -4.73
N ASP A 145 -20.61 5.59 -3.85
CA ASP A 145 -20.59 4.14 -3.94
C ASP A 145 -19.17 3.54 -3.87
N GLU A 146 -18.31 4.19 -3.08
CA GLU A 146 -16.94 3.76 -2.79
C GLU A 146 -16.71 3.64 -1.29
N ILE A 147 -16.05 2.56 -0.89
CA ILE A 147 -15.55 2.36 0.47
C ILE A 147 -14.04 2.23 0.45
N VAL A 148 -13.42 2.70 1.53
CA VAL A 148 -11.98 2.74 1.70
C VAL A 148 -11.63 1.94 2.95
N LEU A 149 -10.77 0.94 2.79
CA LEU A 149 -10.19 0.19 3.90
C LEU A 149 -8.77 0.72 4.13
N ASP A 150 -8.49 1.19 5.35
CA ASP A 150 -7.18 1.68 5.77
C ASP A 150 -6.63 0.78 6.90
N GLY A 151 -5.33 0.53 6.87
CA GLY A 151 -4.65 -0.24 7.90
C GLY A 151 -3.14 -0.28 7.68
N ASN A 152 -2.42 -0.75 8.69
CA ASN A 152 -0.95 -0.80 8.64
C ASN A 152 -0.42 -2.11 8.03
N ASP A 153 -1.15 -3.23 8.16
CA ASP A 153 -0.75 -4.53 7.61
C ASP A 153 -1.49 -4.83 6.31
N ILE A 154 -0.74 -5.01 5.21
CA ILE A 154 -1.29 -5.31 3.88
C ILE A 154 -2.11 -6.61 3.85
N GLU A 155 -1.72 -7.63 4.62
CA GLU A 155 -2.39 -8.92 4.59
C GLU A 155 -3.74 -8.85 5.28
N LEU A 156 -3.82 -8.14 6.41
CA LEU A 156 -5.07 -7.94 7.14
C LEU A 156 -6.03 -7.05 6.36
N VAL A 157 -5.54 -5.97 5.76
CA VAL A 157 -6.36 -5.10 4.91
C VAL A 157 -6.87 -5.87 3.68
N SER A 158 -5.97 -6.54 2.96
CA SER A 158 -6.32 -7.32 1.76
C SER A 158 -7.29 -8.46 2.06
N ARG A 159 -7.08 -9.20 3.17
CA ARG A 159 -7.98 -10.28 3.59
C ARG A 159 -9.37 -9.75 3.96
N SER A 160 -9.44 -8.58 4.59
CA SER A 160 -10.71 -7.91 4.88
C SER A 160 -11.47 -7.53 3.60
N CYS A 161 -10.79 -6.98 2.59
CA CYS A 161 -11.37 -6.74 1.26
C CYS A 161 -11.86 -8.05 0.61
N ALA A 162 -11.05 -9.11 0.67
CA ALA A 162 -11.39 -10.40 0.10
C ALA A 162 -12.64 -11.01 0.75
N LEU A 163 -12.81 -10.87 2.07
CA LEU A 163 -14.02 -11.34 2.77
C LEU A 163 -15.28 -10.62 2.29
N ILE A 164 -15.20 -9.31 2.06
CA ILE A 164 -16.31 -8.52 1.49
C ILE A 164 -16.64 -9.06 0.08
N ASN A 165 -15.63 -9.20 -0.77
CA ASN A 165 -15.81 -9.69 -2.15
C ASN A 165 -16.41 -11.11 -2.19
N GLN A 166 -15.88 -12.04 -1.39
CA GLN A 166 -16.40 -13.41 -1.30
C GLN A 166 -17.85 -13.44 -0.81
N LYS A 167 -18.21 -12.56 0.12
CA LYS A 167 -19.60 -12.40 0.60
C LYS A 167 -20.48 -11.73 -0.44
N CYS A 168 -19.95 -11.01 -1.42
CA CYS A 168 -20.69 -10.43 -2.54
C CYS A 168 -20.64 -11.27 -3.82
N HIS A 169 -20.19 -12.51 -3.76
CA HIS A 169 -20.19 -13.34 -4.95
C HIS A 169 -21.59 -13.87 -5.27
N VAL A 170 -22.07 -13.61 -6.50
CA VAL A 170 -23.29 -14.19 -7.05
C VAL A 170 -23.15 -15.71 -7.19
N LYS A 171 -24.09 -16.46 -6.63
CA LYS A 171 -24.16 -17.93 -6.74
C LYS A 171 -25.41 -18.35 -7.50
N LYS A 172 -25.35 -19.52 -8.15
CA LYS A 172 -26.48 -20.14 -8.88
C LYS A 172 -27.06 -19.30 -10.04
N LYS A 173 -26.27 -18.38 -10.59
CA LYS A 173 -26.58 -17.59 -11.81
C LYS A 173 -25.31 -17.43 -12.65
N ASP A 174 -25.45 -17.08 -13.93
CA ASP A 174 -24.31 -16.83 -14.81
C ASP A 174 -23.58 -15.54 -14.43
N ILE A 175 -22.34 -15.68 -13.95
CA ILE A 175 -21.48 -14.59 -13.49
C ILE A 175 -21.08 -13.62 -14.61
N ARG A 176 -21.19 -14.04 -15.88
CA ARG A 176 -20.85 -13.17 -17.03
C ARG A 176 -21.94 -12.13 -17.31
N LYS A 177 -23.16 -12.41 -16.85
CA LYS A 177 -24.31 -11.50 -17.01
C LYS A 177 -24.61 -10.74 -15.71
N PHE A 178 -24.44 -11.39 -14.57
CA PHE A 178 -24.66 -10.78 -13.25
C PHE A 178 -23.33 -10.35 -12.63
N LEU A 179 -22.92 -9.14 -12.97
CA LEU A 179 -21.69 -8.50 -12.48
C LEU A 179 -21.91 -7.68 -11.19
N ASP A 180 -23.11 -7.75 -10.61
CA ASP A 180 -23.44 -7.07 -9.36
C ASP A 180 -22.52 -7.58 -8.24
N GLY A 181 -21.84 -6.65 -7.57
CA GLY A 181 -20.78 -6.99 -6.63
C GLY A 181 -20.13 -5.76 -6.02
N ILE A 182 -19.32 -5.99 -5.00
CA ILE A 182 -18.40 -4.99 -4.48
C ILE A 182 -17.04 -5.42 -4.99
N ALA A 183 -16.61 -4.80 -6.08
CA ALA A 183 -15.38 -5.14 -6.76
C ALA A 183 -14.26 -4.19 -6.32
N ASP A 184 -13.07 -4.76 -6.12
CA ASP A 184 -11.86 -3.98 -5.97
C ASP A 184 -11.54 -3.30 -7.30
N ARG A 185 -11.63 -1.97 -7.36
CA ARG A 185 -10.72 -1.23 -8.24
C ARG A 185 -9.41 -1.19 -7.47
N ILE A 186 -8.52 -2.15 -7.75
CA ILE A 186 -7.20 -2.18 -7.11
C ILE A 186 -6.38 -0.99 -7.63
N THR A 187 -6.61 0.20 -7.08
CA THR A 187 -5.55 1.19 -6.93
C THR A 187 -4.99 0.99 -5.53
N LYS A 188 -3.87 0.25 -5.44
CA LYS A 188 -3.03 0.32 -4.24
C LYS A 188 -2.51 1.75 -4.15
N GLU A 189 -3.20 2.59 -3.40
CA GLU A 189 -2.70 3.91 -3.06
C GLU A 189 -1.91 3.78 -1.77
N ILE A 190 -0.59 3.91 -1.92
CA ILE A 190 0.30 4.04 -0.77
C ILE A 190 0.03 5.42 -0.19
N THR A 191 -0.48 5.48 1.05
CA THR A 191 -0.81 6.76 1.66
C THR A 191 0.47 7.45 2.11
N VAL A 192 0.94 8.45 1.39
CA VAL A 192 2.02 9.31 1.90
C VAL A 192 1.39 10.24 2.93
N LEU A 193 1.78 10.13 4.20
CA LEU A 193 1.45 11.16 5.18
C LEU A 193 2.06 12.47 4.66
N ALA A 194 1.21 13.42 4.29
CA ALA A 194 1.65 14.79 4.12
C ALA A 194 2.31 15.22 5.45
N PRO A 195 3.52 15.81 5.44
CA PRO A 195 4.15 16.26 6.66
C PRO A 195 3.20 17.24 7.36
N SER A 196 3.02 17.05 8.68
CA SER A 196 2.15 17.87 9.52
C SER A 196 2.31 19.36 9.19
N SER A 197 1.20 20.09 9.19
CA SER A 197 0.99 21.52 8.89
C SER A 197 1.98 22.53 9.49
N ARG A 198 2.93 22.10 10.31
CA ARG A 198 4.02 22.90 10.87
C ARG A 198 5.04 23.37 9.81
N TRP A 199 5.22 22.64 8.70
CA TRP A 199 6.10 23.05 7.59
C TRP A 199 5.49 24.15 6.69
N LEU A 200 4.17 24.23 6.59
CA LEU A 200 3.47 25.28 5.82
C LEU A 200 3.60 26.68 6.47
N HIS A 201 3.75 26.73 7.80
CA HIS A 201 4.00 28.00 8.51
C HIS A 201 5.42 28.54 8.27
N HIS A 202 6.41 27.66 8.07
CA HIS A 202 7.78 28.08 7.80
C HIS A 202 7.96 28.63 6.37
N LEU A 203 7.21 28.09 5.40
CA LEU A 203 7.21 28.57 4.01
C LEU A 203 6.36 29.82 3.79
N ARG A 204 5.32 30.07 4.61
CA ARG A 204 4.57 31.34 4.56
C ARG A 204 5.41 32.54 5.00
N GLY A 205 6.35 32.36 5.93
CA GLY A 205 7.23 33.45 6.38
C GLY A 205 8.24 33.93 5.34
N ILE A 206 8.57 33.11 4.33
CA ILE A 206 9.55 33.46 3.28
C ILE A 206 8.88 34.20 2.11
N LEU A 207 7.54 34.11 1.98
CA LEU A 207 6.77 34.74 0.91
C LEU A 207 6.25 36.15 1.25
N GLU A 208 6.52 36.65 2.46
CA GLU A 208 6.09 37.98 2.92
C GLU A 208 7.21 39.05 2.90
N ASP A 209 8.43 38.71 2.46
CA ASP A 209 9.54 39.67 2.31
C ASP A 209 9.43 40.46 0.98
N PRO A 210 9.19 41.79 1.00
CA PRO A 210 8.99 42.59 -0.22
C PRO A 210 10.26 42.87 -1.04
N SER A 211 11.43 42.37 -0.61
CA SER A 211 12.74 42.68 -1.20
C SER A 211 13.01 42.00 -2.55
N TRP A 212 12.23 40.97 -2.92
CA TRP A 212 12.41 40.23 -4.17
C TRP A 212 11.76 40.89 -5.41
N LEU A 213 10.81 41.80 -5.23
CA LEU A 213 10.11 42.47 -6.33
C LEU A 213 10.97 43.53 -7.06
N LEU A 214 12.04 44.02 -6.43
CA LEU A 214 12.90 45.07 -6.98
C LEU A 214 14.01 44.55 -7.94
N LEU A 215 14.27 43.24 -7.98
CA LEU A 215 15.32 42.65 -8.84
C LEU A 215 14.81 42.14 -10.19
N ALA A 216 13.50 42.11 -10.43
CA ALA A 216 12.90 41.53 -11.63
C ALA A 216 12.64 42.54 -12.77
N HIS A 217 12.94 43.82 -12.61
CA HIS A 217 12.60 44.87 -13.58
C HIS A 217 13.76 45.44 -14.41
N SER A 218 15.01 44.98 -14.23
CA SER A 218 16.16 45.70 -14.82
C SER A 218 16.99 45.01 -15.88
N ASN A 219 16.70 43.78 -16.35
CA ASN A 219 17.50 43.21 -17.46
C ASN A 219 16.78 42.09 -18.21
N ARG A 220 16.17 42.43 -19.35
CA ARG A 220 15.77 41.44 -20.38
C ARG A 220 16.09 42.00 -21.77
N GLN A 221 17.39 42.04 -22.07
CA GLN A 221 17.90 42.11 -23.43
C GLN A 221 19.10 41.17 -23.57
N ILE A 222 19.07 40.39 -24.66
CA ILE A 222 20.21 39.78 -25.37
C ILE A 222 20.56 38.30 -25.04
N THR A 223 20.44 37.52 -26.13
CA THR A 223 21.07 36.25 -26.56
C THR A 223 20.57 34.88 -26.10
N ARG A 224 20.02 34.19 -27.11
CA ARG A 224 20.07 32.74 -27.37
C ARG A 224 21.38 32.09 -26.90
N ASP A 225 21.28 31.08 -26.04
CA ASP A 225 21.86 29.76 -26.31
C ASP A 225 21.26 28.70 -25.36
N GLN A 226 20.84 27.59 -25.98
CA GLN A 226 20.62 26.23 -25.42
C GLN A 226 19.55 25.96 -24.32
N GLY A 227 18.64 25.04 -24.64
CA GLY A 227 18.00 24.14 -23.66
C GLY A 227 16.53 24.40 -23.32
N GLN A 228 15.61 23.96 -24.17
CA GLN A 228 14.24 23.62 -23.71
C GLN A 228 14.25 22.27 -22.97
N PRO A 229 13.27 22.05 -22.07
CA PRO A 229 12.35 20.97 -22.39
C PRO A 229 10.90 21.44 -22.39
N LEU A 230 10.26 21.20 -23.53
CA LEU A 230 8.81 21.10 -23.73
C LEU A 230 8.30 19.85 -22.99
N PHE A 231 7.07 19.86 -22.49
CA PHE A 231 6.09 18.79 -22.74
C PHE A 231 4.70 19.16 -22.19
N THR A 232 3.79 19.45 -23.11
CA THR A 232 2.32 19.46 -22.94
C THR A 232 1.75 18.09 -23.33
N GLU A 233 0.71 17.65 -22.61
CA GLU A 233 -0.34 16.63 -22.86
C GLU A 233 -0.13 15.42 -23.83
N ASN A 234 -0.68 14.28 -23.39
CA ASN A 234 -1.02 13.04 -24.12
C ASN A 234 0.11 12.12 -24.64
N ALA A 235 0.36 11.00 -23.95
CA ALA A 235 0.57 9.68 -24.57
C ALA A 235 0.51 8.54 -23.53
N PHE A 236 0.03 7.36 -23.98
CA PHE A 236 -0.04 6.05 -23.32
C PHE A 236 -1.29 5.68 -22.51
N ARG A 237 -2.40 5.52 -23.26
CA ARG A 237 -3.05 4.20 -23.30
C ARG A 237 -2.08 3.20 -23.96
N GLN A 238 -1.74 2.11 -23.28
CA GLN A 238 -1.94 0.75 -23.82
C GLN A 238 -2.21 -0.24 -22.67
N PRO A 239 -3.15 -1.19 -22.88
CA PRO A 239 -3.47 -2.26 -21.95
C PRO A 239 -2.55 -3.48 -22.18
N LEU A 240 -1.98 -4.04 -21.13
CA LEU A 240 -1.41 -5.39 -21.19
C LEU A 240 -2.50 -6.40 -20.85
N TYR A 241 -3.15 -6.89 -21.90
CA TYR A 241 -3.81 -8.20 -21.96
C TYR A 241 -2.72 -9.25 -22.20
N VAL A 242 -2.54 -10.23 -21.30
CA VAL A 242 -2.05 -11.58 -21.65
C VAL A 242 -2.70 -12.62 -20.73
N ALA A 243 -3.61 -13.39 -21.35
CA ALA A 243 -3.91 -14.81 -21.18
C ALA A 243 -3.56 -15.55 -19.87
N CYS A 244 -4.59 -16.00 -19.15
CA CYS A 244 -5.09 -17.38 -19.18
C CYS A 244 -6.57 -17.41 -18.77
#